data_AF-H6TFV1-F1
#
_entry.id   AF-H6TFV1-F1
#
_cell.length_a   1.000
_cell.length_b   1.000
_cell.length_c   1.000
_cell.angle_alpha   90.00
_cell.angle_beta   90.00
_cell.angle_gamma   90.00
#
_symmetry.space_group_name_H-M   'P 1'
#
loop_
_entity.id
_entity.type
_entity.pdbx_description
1 polymer ?
#
loop_
_entity_poly.entity_id
_entity_poly.type
_entity_poly.pdbx_seq_one_letter_code
_entity_poly.pdbx_strand_id
1 'polypeptide(L)'
;FWGATVITNLLSAVPYIGDSMVTWLWGGFSVNNATLNRFYSFHFIFPFIILFMVIMHLTLLHEVGSSNPMGLNSNYYKIPFNPYYSIKDIIGFIMMLSMLLIICLLNPYILSDPENFNKANSMITPMHIQPEWYFLFAYAILRS
;
A
#
# COMPACT_ATOMS: atom_id res chain seq x y z
N PHE A 1 16.16 -1.39 -2.36
CA PHE A 1 17.01 -0.52 -3.20
C PHE A 1 16.55 -0.55 -4.65
N TRP A 2 16.68 -1.69 -5.34
CA TRP A 2 16.33 -1.79 -6.76
C TRP A 2 14.87 -1.47 -7.09
N GLY A 3 13.92 -1.90 -6.26
CA GLY A 3 12.51 -1.49 -6.40
C GLY A 3 12.34 0.04 -6.36
N ALA A 4 13.01 0.72 -5.42
CA ALA A 4 13.00 2.18 -5.35
C ALA A 4 13.59 2.80 -6.63
N THR A 5 14.73 2.29 -7.11
CA THR A 5 15.36 2.76 -8.35
C THR A 5 14.42 2.64 -9.55
N VAL A 6 13.82 1.47 -9.76
CA VAL A 6 12.94 1.22 -10.92
C VAL A 6 11.66 2.05 -10.83
N ILE A 7 10.96 2.02 -9.68
CA ILE A 7 9.65 2.70 -9.53
C ILE A 7 9.80 4.21 -9.66
N THR A 8 10.80 4.80 -9.01
CA THR A 8 10.99 6.27 -9.10
C THR A 8 11.48 6.72 -10.47
N ASN A 9 12.23 5.88 -11.17
CA ASN A 9 12.63 6.15 -12.55
C ASN A 9 11.45 6.20 -13.52
N LEU A 10 10.27 5.67 -13.18
CA LEU A 10 9.08 5.86 -14.03
C LEU A 10 8.72 7.34 -14.22
N LEU A 11 9.12 8.22 -13.29
CA LEU A 11 8.92 9.67 -13.44
C LEU A 11 9.76 10.27 -14.57
N SER A 12 10.86 9.64 -14.99
CA SER A 12 11.65 10.15 -16.11
C SER A 12 10.89 10.13 -17.44
N ALA A 13 9.83 9.33 -17.54
CA ALA A 13 8.96 9.29 -18.72
C ALA A 13 8.12 10.56 -18.90
N VAL A 14 8.04 11.46 -17.91
CA VAL A 14 7.33 12.73 -18.03
C VAL A 14 8.12 13.69 -18.96
N PRO A 15 7.53 14.16 -20.07
CA PRO A 15 8.23 15.03 -21.02
C PRO A 15 8.77 16.31 -20.36
N TYR A 16 9.96 16.74 -20.81
CA TYR A 16 10.67 17.98 -20.40
C TYR A 16 11.18 18.03 -18.96
N ILE A 17 10.44 17.48 -17.99
CA ILE A 17 10.73 17.64 -16.55
C ILE A 17 11.05 16.32 -15.84
N GLY A 18 10.88 15.17 -16.50
CA GLY A 18 11.01 13.85 -15.88
C GLY A 18 12.34 13.63 -15.17
N ASP A 19 13.46 13.85 -15.85
CA ASP A 19 14.79 13.67 -15.24
C ASP A 19 14.99 14.57 -14.02
N SER A 20 14.51 15.81 -14.08
CA SER A 20 14.59 16.74 -12.95
C SER A 20 13.74 16.29 -11.76
N MET A 21 12.57 15.67 -12.02
CA MET A 21 11.72 15.09 -10.97
C MET A 21 12.39 13.91 -10.28
N VAL A 22 13.05 13.04 -11.05
CA VAL A 22 13.79 11.88 -10.52
C VAL A 22 14.93 12.35 -9.63
N THR A 23 15.81 13.24 -10.12
CA THR A 23 16.94 13.74 -9.32
C THR A 23 16.48 14.55 -8.12
N TRP A 24 15.40 15.31 -8.25
CA TRP A 24 14.79 16.01 -7.13
C TRP A 24 14.25 15.06 -6.08
N LEU A 25 13.53 14.01 -6.48
CA LEU A 25 13.01 12.99 -5.56
C LEU A 25 14.16 12.27 -4.87
N TRP A 26 15.23 11.97 -5.61
CA TRP A 26 16.40 11.30 -5.06
C TRP A 26 17.26 12.20 -4.15
N GLY A 27 17.19 13.52 -4.33
CA GLY A 27 18.13 14.44 -3.68
C GLY A 27 19.58 14.16 -4.10
N GLY A 28 19.79 13.70 -5.32
CA GLY A 28 21.07 13.26 -5.86
C GLY A 28 20.91 12.54 -7.21
N PHE A 29 21.99 11.96 -7.72
CA PHE A 29 22.02 11.28 -9.04
C PHE A 29 21.59 9.80 -8.97
N SER A 30 21.42 9.24 -7.78
CA SER A 30 21.00 7.87 -7.57
C SER A 30 20.31 7.72 -6.21
N VAL A 31 19.60 6.61 -6.03
CA VAL A 31 19.05 6.20 -4.73
C VAL A 31 20.20 6.07 -3.72
N ASN A 32 20.19 6.88 -2.66
CA ASN A 32 21.24 6.90 -1.62
C ASN A 32 20.68 7.37 -0.27
N ASN A 33 21.51 7.71 0.71
CA ASN A 33 21.10 8.11 2.06
C ASN A 33 20.06 9.25 2.09
N ALA A 34 20.20 10.25 1.21
CA ALA A 34 19.22 11.33 1.09
C ALA A 34 17.81 10.79 0.75
N THR A 35 17.72 9.80 -0.15
CA THR A 35 16.45 9.14 -0.49
C THR A 35 15.86 8.39 0.68
N LEU A 36 16.69 7.61 1.38
CA LEU A 36 16.23 6.76 2.46
C LEU A 36 15.65 7.58 3.61
N ASN A 37 16.34 8.67 4.00
CA ASN A 37 15.87 9.56 5.06
C ASN A 37 14.55 10.24 4.70
N ARG A 38 14.41 10.71 3.45
CA ARG A 38 13.16 11.32 2.97
C ARG A 38 12.03 10.30 2.87
N PHE A 39 12.31 9.10 2.37
CA PHE A 39 11.33 8.03 2.28
C PHE A 39 10.85 7.61 3.66
N TYR A 40 11.73 7.58 4.66
CA TYR A 40 11.33 7.37 6.04
C TYR A 40 10.39 8.47 6.54
N SER A 41 10.73 9.75 6.33
CA SER A 41 9.86 10.87 6.71
C SER A 41 8.50 10.82 6.00
N PHE A 42 8.47 10.49 4.70
CA PHE A 42 7.23 10.32 3.94
C PHE A 42 6.42 9.13 4.42
N HIS A 43 7.07 7.98 4.64
CA HIS A 43 6.44 6.78 5.17
C HIS A 43 5.83 7.03 6.56
N PHE A 44 6.45 7.89 7.37
CA PHE A 44 5.91 8.27 8.68
C PHE A 44 4.67 9.17 8.57
N ILE A 45 4.68 10.18 7.68
CA ILE A 45 3.57 11.14 7.57
C ILE A 45 2.37 10.59 6.80
N PHE A 46 2.58 9.76 5.77
CA PHE A 46 1.49 9.27 4.91
C PHE A 46 0.39 8.50 5.62
N PRO A 47 0.64 7.63 6.62
CA PRO A 47 -0.41 6.99 7.41
C PRO A 47 -1.38 7.99 8.05
N PHE A 48 -0.90 9.15 8.51
CA PHE A 48 -1.75 10.18 9.10
C PHE A 48 -2.58 10.92 8.03
N ILE A 49 -2.02 11.13 6.84
CA ILE A 49 -2.76 11.68 5.70
C ILE A 49 -3.86 10.69 5.27
N ILE A 50 -3.57 9.39 5.24
CA ILE A 50 -4.55 8.34 4.98
C ILE A 50 -5.64 8.34 6.05
N LEU A 51 -5.32 8.46 7.33
CA LEU A 51 -6.31 8.55 8.41
C LEU A 51 -7.28 9.74 8.19
N PHE A 52 -6.75 10.90 7.80
CA PHE A 52 -7.59 12.05 7.47
C PHE A 52 -8.50 11.76 6.27
N MET A 53 -7.98 11.12 5.22
CA MET A 53 -8.78 10.70 4.07
C MET A 53 -9.86 9.67 4.45
N VAL A 54 -9.60 8.77 5.41
CA VAL A 54 -10.61 7.82 5.94
C VAL A 54 -11.74 8.56 6.63
N ILE A 55 -11.45 9.61 7.41
CA ILE A 55 -12.50 10.43 8.05
C ILE A 55 -13.37 11.09 6.97
N MET A 56 -12.76 11.73 5.97
CA MET A 56 -13.51 12.32 4.86
C MET A 56 -14.32 11.30 4.07
N HIS A 57 -13.77 10.10 3.87
CA HIS A 57 -14.49 9.00 3.23
C HIS A 57 -15.74 8.60 4.03
N LEU A 58 -15.62 8.46 5.35
CA LEU A 58 -16.73 8.07 6.23
C LEU A 58 -17.79 9.17 6.35
N THR A 59 -17.41 10.45 6.35
CA THR A 59 -18.39 11.54 6.37
C THR A 59 -19.24 11.52 5.11
N LEU A 60 -18.63 11.37 3.93
CA LEU A 60 -19.37 11.24 2.67
C LEU A 60 -20.25 9.98 2.63
N LEU A 61 -19.78 8.87 3.19
CA LEU A 61 -20.58 7.66 3.31
C LEU A 61 -21.80 7.88 4.23
N HIS A 62 -21.66 8.65 5.30
CA HIS A 62 -22.75 8.92 6.24
C HIS A 62 -23.85 9.83 5.68
N GLU A 63 -23.54 10.69 4.69
CA GLU A 63 -24.55 11.51 4.01
C GLU A 63 -25.57 10.67 3.21
N VAL A 64 -25.12 9.58 2.59
CA VAL A 64 -25.97 8.73 1.72
C VAL A 64 -26.36 7.41 2.39
N GLY A 65 -25.52 6.90 3.28
CA GLY A 65 -25.61 5.57 3.87
C GLY A 65 -25.05 4.45 2.97
N SER A 66 -24.90 3.27 3.54
CA SER A 66 -24.39 2.09 2.82
C SER A 66 -25.38 1.55 1.78
N SER A 67 -24.86 1.09 0.65
CA SER A 67 -25.61 0.27 -0.31
C SER A 67 -25.86 -1.14 0.24
N ASN A 68 -26.64 -1.94 -0.49
CA ASN A 68 -26.91 -3.34 -0.16
C ASN A 68 -26.76 -4.23 -1.40
N PRO A 69 -26.62 -5.55 -1.25
CA PRO A 69 -26.36 -6.47 -2.35
C PRO A 69 -27.42 -6.45 -3.47
N MET A 70 -28.66 -6.07 -3.17
CA MET A 70 -29.72 -5.98 -4.18
C MET A 70 -29.67 -4.66 -4.97
N GLY A 71 -28.86 -3.68 -4.54
CA GLY A 71 -28.76 -2.36 -5.18
C GLY A 71 -30.03 -1.50 -5.05
N LEU A 72 -31.02 -1.95 -4.27
CA LEU A 72 -32.30 -1.25 -4.08
C LEU A 72 -32.24 -0.28 -2.90
N ASN A 73 -33.22 0.62 -2.76
CA ASN A 73 -33.29 1.50 -1.60
C ASN A 73 -33.61 0.71 -0.32
N SER A 74 -32.73 0.78 0.68
CA SER A 74 -32.83 0.07 1.96
C SER A 74 -33.53 0.85 3.08
N ASN A 75 -33.98 2.09 2.83
CA ASN A 75 -34.49 2.99 3.89
C ASN A 75 -35.64 2.39 4.72
N TYR A 76 -36.49 1.54 4.14
CA TYR A 76 -37.61 0.91 4.85
C TYR A 76 -37.20 -0.25 5.76
N TYR A 77 -35.98 -0.77 5.63
CA TYR A 77 -35.51 -1.99 6.32
C TYR A 77 -34.19 -1.76 7.07
N LYS A 78 -33.93 -0.53 7.52
CA LYS A 78 -32.73 -0.22 8.31
C LYS A 78 -32.82 -0.87 9.70
N ILE A 79 -31.70 -1.43 10.13
CA ILE A 79 -31.47 -1.88 11.51
C ILE A 79 -30.38 -1.01 12.14
N PRO A 80 -30.37 -0.82 13.48
CA PRO A 80 -29.32 -0.05 14.14
C PRO A 80 -27.96 -0.73 13.97
N PHE A 81 -26.89 0.06 13.93
CA PHE A 81 -25.52 -0.46 13.82
C PHE A 81 -25.17 -1.38 14.99
N ASN A 82 -25.45 -0.92 16.21
CA ASN A 82 -25.29 -1.71 17.43
C ASN A 82 -26.64 -2.34 17.83
N PRO A 83 -26.71 -3.65 18.16
CA PRO A 83 -25.59 -4.60 18.30
C PRO A 83 -25.21 -5.34 17.01
N TYR A 84 -26.03 -5.26 15.97
CA TYR A 84 -25.98 -6.17 14.82
C TYR A 84 -24.66 -6.14 14.05
N TYR A 85 -24.26 -4.98 13.53
CA TYR A 85 -23.03 -4.83 12.79
C TYR A 85 -21.81 -4.82 13.71
N SER A 86 -21.92 -4.26 14.93
CA SER A 86 -20.85 -4.35 15.94
C SER A 86 -20.40 -5.79 16.21
N ILE A 87 -21.33 -6.71 16.43
CA ILE A 87 -21.02 -8.13 16.69
C ILE A 87 -20.43 -8.78 15.43
N LYS A 88 -21.01 -8.49 14.25
CA LYS A 88 -20.51 -9.01 12.97
C LYS A 88 -19.06 -8.58 12.72
N ASP A 89 -18.74 -7.32 12.99
CA ASP A 89 -17.40 -6.75 12.80
C ASP A 89 -16.40 -7.32 13.79
N ILE A 90 -16.80 -7.54 15.06
CA ILE A 90 -15.97 -8.24 16.06
C ILE A 90 -15.60 -9.65 15.59
N ILE A 91 -16.56 -10.41 15.07
CA ILE A 91 -16.29 -11.76 14.54
C ILE A 91 -15.33 -11.67 13.34
N GLY A 92 -15.54 -10.70 12.45
CA GLY A 92 -14.64 -10.42 11.32
C GLY A 92 -13.21 -10.11 11.79
N PHE A 93 -13.06 -9.28 12.82
CA PHE A 93 -11.77 -8.90 13.39
C PHE A 93 -11.05 -10.09 14.04
N ILE A 94 -11.79 -10.97 14.74
CA ILE A 94 -11.23 -12.21 15.31
C ILE A 94 -10.68 -13.11 14.20
N MET A 95 -11.42 -13.28 13.09
CA MET A 95 -10.96 -14.08 11.95
C MET A 95 -9.75 -13.45 11.25
N MET A 96 -9.74 -12.13 11.07
CA MET A 96 -8.61 -11.42 10.48
C MET A 96 -7.35 -11.54 11.35
N LEU A 97 -7.47 -11.32 12.66
CA LEU A 97 -6.34 -11.43 13.59
C LEU A 97 -5.82 -12.86 13.70
N SER A 98 -6.69 -13.87 13.70
CA SER A 98 -6.24 -15.26 13.77
C SER A 98 -5.42 -15.63 12.53
N MET A 99 -5.85 -15.21 11.33
CA MET A 99 -5.07 -15.41 10.10
C MET A 99 -3.73 -14.66 10.12
N LEU A 100 -3.73 -13.40 10.58
CA LEU A 100 -2.50 -12.63 10.73
C LEU A 100 -1.52 -13.33 11.68
N LEU A 101 -2.00 -13.80 12.84
CA LEU A 101 -1.19 -14.51 13.83
C LEU A 101 -0.65 -15.83 13.27
N ILE A 102 -1.45 -16.59 12.51
CA ILE A 102 -0.99 -17.82 11.84
C ILE A 102 0.19 -17.51 10.92
N ILE A 103 0.09 -16.47 10.09
CA ILE A 103 1.18 -16.08 9.19
C ILE A 103 2.41 -15.68 10.00
N CYS A 104 2.27 -14.77 10.96
CA CYS A 104 3.40 -14.26 11.75
C CYS A 104 4.11 -15.33 12.57
N LEU A 105 3.37 -16.30 13.14
CA LEU A 105 3.93 -17.29 14.06
C LEU A 105 4.41 -18.56 13.36
N LEU A 106 3.72 -19.03 12.32
CA LEU A 106 4.06 -20.29 11.66
C LEU A 106 4.97 -20.10 10.44
N ASN A 107 4.75 -19.05 9.65
CA ASN A 107 5.56 -18.81 8.45
C ASN A 107 5.66 -17.31 8.11
N PRO A 108 6.40 -16.51 8.91
CA PRO A 108 6.44 -15.06 8.80
C PRO A 108 6.97 -14.55 7.46
N TYR A 109 7.70 -15.39 6.72
CA TYR A 109 8.37 -15.02 5.48
C TYR A 109 7.65 -15.51 4.22
N ILE A 110 6.50 -16.16 4.34
CA ILE A 110 5.76 -16.71 3.18
C ILE A 110 5.36 -15.66 2.13
N LEU A 111 5.15 -14.41 2.56
CA LEU A 111 4.79 -13.28 1.68
C LEU A 111 5.98 -12.37 1.34
N SER A 112 7.20 -12.74 1.74
CA SER A 112 8.41 -11.94 1.56
C SER A 112 9.33 -12.52 0.49
N ASP A 113 10.10 -11.65 -0.16
CA ASP A 113 11.14 -12.06 -1.10
C ASP A 113 12.47 -12.30 -0.36
N PRO A 114 13.12 -13.48 -0.52
CA PRO A 114 14.38 -13.77 0.16
C PRO A 114 15.52 -12.81 -0.22
N GLU A 115 15.46 -12.16 -1.39
CA GLU A 115 16.48 -11.18 -1.80
C GLU A 115 16.58 -9.99 -0.85
N ASN A 116 15.48 -9.63 -0.14
CA ASN A 116 15.45 -8.52 0.80
C ASN A 116 16.21 -8.79 2.12
N PHE A 117 16.67 -10.03 2.37
CA PHE A 117 17.58 -10.32 3.50
C PHE A 117 19.03 -9.99 3.20
N ASN A 118 19.38 -9.79 1.93
CA ASN A 118 20.72 -9.35 1.54
C ASN A 118 20.81 -7.83 1.64
N LYS A 119 21.97 -7.33 2.10
CA LYS A 119 22.23 -5.89 2.09
C LYS A 119 22.19 -5.38 0.65
N ALA A 120 21.58 -4.21 0.46
CA ALA A 120 21.54 -3.56 -0.84
C ALA A 120 22.96 -3.32 -1.40
N ASN A 121 23.17 -3.70 -2.66
CA ASN A 121 24.39 -3.43 -3.40
C ASN A 121 24.03 -2.71 -4.71
N SER A 122 24.49 -1.48 -4.87
CA SER A 122 24.19 -0.66 -6.06
C SER A 122 24.89 -1.15 -7.33
N MET A 123 25.89 -2.03 -7.22
CA MET A 123 26.66 -2.54 -8.35
C MET A 123 26.14 -3.90 -8.85
N ILE A 124 25.25 -4.55 -8.10
CA ILE A 124 24.73 -5.88 -8.42
C ILE A 124 23.20 -5.86 -8.38
N THR A 125 22.60 -5.95 -9.55
CA THR A 125 21.17 -6.23 -9.71
C THR A 125 20.90 -7.71 -9.45
N PRO A 126 19.97 -8.07 -8.55
CA PRO A 126 19.52 -9.45 -8.43
C PRO A 126 18.95 -10.00 -9.74
N MET A 127 18.97 -11.32 -9.91
CA MET A 127 18.56 -11.95 -11.17
C MET A 127 17.05 -11.83 -11.43
N HIS A 128 16.23 -11.87 -10.38
CA HIS A 128 14.76 -11.85 -10.49
C HIS A 128 14.15 -10.72 -9.66
N ILE A 129 14.49 -9.47 -9.98
CA ILE A 129 13.89 -8.30 -9.33
C ILE A 129 12.39 -8.24 -9.67
N GLN A 130 11.57 -8.23 -8.62
CA GLN A 130 10.12 -8.08 -8.66
C GLN A 130 9.65 -7.23 -7.48
N PRO A 131 8.49 -6.55 -7.58
CA PRO A 131 7.89 -5.91 -6.43
C PRO A 131 7.20 -6.94 -5.52
N GLU A 132 6.74 -6.49 -4.36
CA GLU A 132 5.92 -7.32 -3.48
C GLU A 132 4.63 -7.78 -4.18
N TRP A 133 4.10 -8.92 -3.72
CA TRP A 133 3.03 -9.67 -4.38
C TRP A 133 1.79 -8.82 -4.73
N TYR A 134 1.43 -7.84 -3.89
CA TYR A 134 0.27 -6.97 -4.09
C TYR A 134 0.45 -5.96 -5.24
N PHE A 135 1.65 -5.81 -5.81
CA PHE A 135 1.91 -4.99 -7.00
C PHE A 135 2.17 -5.79 -8.27
N LEU A 136 2.22 -7.13 -8.21
CA LEU A 136 2.58 -7.95 -9.38
C LEU A 136 1.63 -7.76 -10.56
N PHE A 137 0.34 -7.53 -10.31
CA PHE A 137 -0.63 -7.28 -11.39
C PHE A 137 -0.30 -5.99 -12.17
N ALA A 138 0.03 -4.89 -11.47
CA ALA A 138 0.37 -3.62 -12.10
C ALA A 138 1.73 -3.71 -12.79
N TYR A 139 2.68 -4.43 -12.19
CA TYR A 139 3.98 -4.70 -12.79
C TYR A 139 3.87 -5.52 -14.09
N ALA A 140 2.96 -6.49 -14.14
CA ALA A 140 2.68 -7.25 -15.36
C ALA A 140 2.12 -6.34 -16.47
N ILE A 141 1.19 -5.43 -16.14
CA ILE A 141 0.65 -4.43 -17.08
C ILE A 141 1.76 -3.48 -17.57
N LEU A 142 2.68 -3.05 -16.70
CA LEU A 142 3.78 -2.17 -17.09
C LEU A 142 4.75 -2.85 -18.09
N ARG A 143 4.86 -4.18 -18.04
CA ARG A 143 5.78 -4.97 -18.85
C ARG A 143 5.18 -5.52 -20.15
N SER A 144 3.87 -5.36 -20.38
CA SER A 144 3.17 -5.78 -21.59
C SER A 144 3.28 -4.74 -22.69
#